data_AF-A0AAJ3V5V3-F1
#
_entry.id   AF-A0AAJ3V5V3-F1
#
_cell.length_a   1.000
_cell.length_b   1.000
_cell.length_c   1.000
_cell.angle_alpha   90.00
_cell.angle_beta   90.00
_cell.angle_gamma   90.00
#
_symmetry.space_group_name_H-M   'P 1'
#
loop_
_entity.id
_entity.type
_entity.pdbx_description
1 polymer ?
#
loop_
_entity_poly.entity_id
_entity_poly.type
_entity_poly.pdbx_seq_one_letter_code
_entity_poly.pdbx_strand_id
1 'polypeptide(L)'
;MFKGSFDKFPSDERLRSEEELSHWLQKQLSLFNKGAIPFNSVEYDKITQEKYEWLQSVNPELQNIVSNARHYIMVARVKNVIEENEGKRILCIHGADHNYWYYAALKDEKNIEVIYPLRS
;
A
#
# COMPACT_ATOMS: atom_id res chain seq x y z
N MET A 1 -0.26 -18.01 -17.18
CA MET A 1 0.11 -16.65 -17.63
C MET A 1 -0.60 -15.68 -16.70
N PHE A 2 0.14 -14.90 -15.89
CA PHE A 2 -0.51 -13.85 -15.09
C PHE A 2 -1.02 -12.79 -16.07
N LYS A 3 -2.33 -12.61 -16.12
CA LYS A 3 -2.96 -11.51 -16.86
C LYS A 3 -2.61 -10.21 -16.15
N GLY A 4 -2.14 -9.21 -16.89
CA GLY A 4 -1.95 -7.85 -16.41
C GLY A 4 -3.25 -7.25 -15.87
N SER A 5 -3.14 -6.15 -15.11
CA SER A 5 -4.25 -5.56 -14.36
C SER A 5 -5.53 -5.34 -15.16
N PHE A 6 -5.36 -5.11 -16.47
CA PHE A 6 -6.41 -4.70 -17.39
C PHE A 6 -6.58 -5.64 -18.59
N ASP A 7 -5.89 -6.79 -18.63
CA ASP A 7 -5.91 -7.71 -19.78
C ASP A 7 -7.26 -8.38 -20.06
N LYS A 8 -8.20 -8.28 -19.11
CA LYS A 8 -9.57 -8.78 -19.29
C LYS A 8 -10.49 -7.81 -20.04
N PHE A 9 -10.07 -6.55 -20.19
CA PHE A 9 -10.88 -5.50 -20.79
C PHE A 9 -10.63 -5.38 -22.30
N PRO A 10 -11.61 -4.86 -23.07
CA PRO A 10 -11.39 -4.46 -24.46
C PRO A 10 -10.25 -3.46 -24.60
N SER A 11 -9.59 -3.43 -25.75
CA SER A 11 -8.40 -2.61 -26.00
C SER A 11 -8.54 -1.15 -25.58
N ASP A 12 -9.67 -0.50 -25.90
CA ASP A 12 -9.89 0.92 -25.59
C ASP A 12 -10.08 1.19 -24.09
N GLU A 13 -10.70 0.27 -23.36
CA GLU A 13 -10.84 0.36 -21.90
C GLU A 13 -9.52 0.04 -21.20
N ARG A 14 -8.77 -0.93 -21.73
CA ARG A 14 -7.43 -1.25 -21.25
C ARG A 14 -6.50 -0.05 -21.37
N LEU A 15 -6.41 0.57 -22.55
CA LEU A 15 -5.55 1.74 -22.78
C LEU A 15 -5.89 2.91 -21.86
N ARG A 16 -7.18 3.23 -21.70
CA ARG A 16 -7.63 4.28 -20.77
C ARG A 16 -7.25 3.95 -19.32
N SER A 17 -7.37 2.69 -18.91
CA SER A 17 -7.01 2.27 -17.55
C SER A 17 -5.50 2.31 -17.32
N GLU A 18 -4.69 1.99 -18.33
CA GLU A 18 -3.23 2.09 -18.28
C GLU A 18 -2.76 3.56 -18.20
N GLU A 19 -3.43 4.46 -18.93
CA GLU A 19 -3.19 5.90 -18.85
C GLU A 19 -3.55 6.46 -17.47
N GLU A 20 -4.72 6.11 -16.92
CA GLU A 20 -5.11 6.53 -15.58
C GLU A 20 -4.16 5.98 -14.50
N LEU A 21 -3.72 4.72 -14.61
CA LEU A 21 -2.72 4.15 -13.71
C LEU A 21 -1.39 4.92 -13.78
N SER A 22 -1.01 5.38 -14.97
CA SER A 22 0.18 6.21 -15.17
C SER A 22 0.03 7.58 -14.51
N HIS A 23 -1.16 8.19 -14.58
CA HIS A 23 -1.47 9.42 -13.86
C HIS A 23 -1.41 9.25 -12.34
N TRP A 24 -1.92 8.14 -11.80
CA TRP A 24 -1.77 7.82 -10.38
C TRP A 24 -0.30 7.70 -9.97
N LEU A 25 0.52 7.01 -10.77
CA LEU A 25 1.96 6.89 -10.52
C LEU A 25 2.64 8.27 -10.50
N GLN A 26 2.34 9.14 -11.46
CA GLN A 26 2.89 10.50 -11.48
C GLN A 26 2.49 11.30 -10.23
N LYS A 27 1.22 11.22 -9.80
CA LYS A 27 0.75 11.85 -8.57
C LYS A 27 1.51 11.34 -7.35
N GLN A 28 1.65 10.02 -7.18
CA GLN A 28 2.43 9.43 -6.09
C GLN A 28 3.89 9.91 -6.11
N LEU A 29 4.55 9.85 -7.28
CA LEU A 29 5.94 10.25 -7.42
C LEU A 29 6.17 11.73 -7.20
N SER A 30 5.19 12.60 -7.44
CA SER A 30 5.30 14.04 -7.10
C SER A 30 5.48 14.30 -5.60
N LEU A 31 5.16 13.32 -4.75
CA LEU A 31 5.25 13.38 -3.30
C LEU A 31 6.44 12.60 -2.73
N PHE A 32 7.30 12.02 -3.58
CA PHE A 32 8.35 11.10 -3.14
C PHE A 32 9.31 11.70 -2.10
N ASN A 33 9.55 13.00 -2.14
CA ASN A 33 10.48 13.72 -1.27
C ASN A 33 9.77 14.67 -0.29
N LYS A 34 8.48 14.46 -0.02
CA LYS A 34 7.69 15.33 0.86
C LYS A 34 8.17 15.28 2.32
N GLY A 35 8.63 14.10 2.77
CA GLY A 35 9.21 13.89 4.09
C GLY A 35 10.75 13.90 4.09
N ALA A 36 11.35 13.82 5.28
CA ALA A 36 12.81 13.72 5.43
C ALA A 36 13.40 12.43 4.83
N ILE A 37 12.60 11.37 4.81
CA ILE A 37 12.91 10.08 4.18
C ILE A 37 12.02 9.94 2.94
N PRO A 38 12.56 9.53 1.77
CA PRO A 38 11.75 9.32 0.59
C PRO A 38 10.61 8.31 0.79
N PHE A 39 9.45 8.58 0.19
CA PHE A 39 8.25 7.75 0.25
C PHE A 39 7.70 7.49 1.67
N ASN A 40 8.03 8.36 2.62
CA ASN A 40 7.64 8.25 4.03
C ASN A 40 6.92 9.54 4.44
N SER A 41 5.65 9.64 4.04
CA SER A 41 4.77 10.76 4.38
C SER A 41 3.31 10.35 4.29
N VAL A 42 2.47 10.95 5.12
CA VAL A 42 1.02 10.71 5.11
C VAL A 42 0.36 11.15 3.80
N GLU A 43 0.93 12.14 3.12
CA GLU A 43 0.45 12.60 1.82
C GLU A 43 0.70 11.56 0.72
N TYR A 44 1.90 10.96 0.70
CA TYR A 44 2.20 9.87 -0.22
C TYR A 44 1.26 8.68 0.02
N ASP A 45 1.05 8.33 1.29
CA ASP A 45 0.16 7.24 1.70
C ASP A 45 -1.28 7.47 1.26
N LYS A 46 -1.78 8.71 1.38
CA LYS A 46 -3.13 9.08 0.93
C LYS A 46 -3.31 8.83 -0.57
N ILE A 47 -2.40 9.33 -1.41
CA ILE A 47 -2.49 9.11 -2.87
C ILE A 47 -2.35 7.62 -3.22
N THR A 48 -1.53 6.90 -2.46
CA THR A 48 -1.38 5.45 -2.61
C THR A 48 -2.67 4.72 -2.32
N GLN A 49 -3.34 5.06 -1.22
CA GLN A 49 -4.61 4.49 -0.85
C GLN A 49 -5.67 4.76 -1.93
N GLU A 50 -5.80 6.02 -2.37
CA GLU A 50 -6.76 6.40 -3.42
C GLU A 50 -6.52 5.65 -4.74
N LYS A 51 -5.25 5.43 -5.13
CA LYS A 51 -4.89 4.60 -6.29
C LYS A 51 -5.41 3.17 -6.14
N TYR A 52 -5.22 2.54 -4.97
CA TYR A 52 -5.66 1.17 -4.73
C TYR A 52 -7.18 1.06 -4.63
N GLU A 53 -7.86 2.05 -4.06
CA GLU A 53 -9.32 2.14 -4.06
C GLU A 53 -9.87 2.24 -5.49
N TRP A 54 -9.24 3.06 -6.33
CA TRP A 54 -9.57 3.12 -7.76
C TRP A 54 -9.34 1.77 -8.45
N LEU A 55 -8.17 1.15 -8.27
CA LEU A 55 -7.89 -0.18 -8.84
C LEU A 55 -8.91 -1.23 -8.39
N GLN A 56 -9.35 -1.17 -7.12
CA GLN A 56 -10.38 -2.05 -6.57
C GLN A 56 -11.72 -1.83 -7.28
N SER A 57 -12.08 -0.58 -7.59
CA SER A 57 -13.30 -0.27 -8.35
C SER A 57 -13.26 -0.76 -9.80
N VAL A 58 -12.07 -0.80 -10.42
CA VAL A 58 -11.91 -1.23 -11.82
C VAL A 58 -11.90 -2.76 -11.92
N ASN A 59 -11.09 -3.44 -11.11
CA ASN A 59 -10.92 -4.89 -11.18
C ASN A 59 -10.86 -5.54 -9.79
N PRO A 60 -12.01 -5.62 -9.07
CA PRO A 60 -12.03 -6.07 -7.68
C PRO A 60 -11.55 -7.51 -7.52
N GLU A 61 -11.87 -8.40 -8.46
CA GLU A 61 -11.44 -9.80 -8.42
C GLU A 61 -9.92 -9.92 -8.43
N LEU A 62 -9.25 -9.21 -9.33
CA LEU A 62 -7.79 -9.23 -9.39
C LEU A 62 -7.21 -8.56 -8.15
N GLN A 63 -7.72 -7.38 -7.75
CA GLN A 63 -7.18 -6.65 -6.60
C GLN A 63 -7.32 -7.41 -5.28
N ASN A 64 -8.39 -8.19 -5.12
CA ASN A 64 -8.55 -9.08 -3.98
C ASN A 64 -7.40 -10.09 -3.88
N ILE A 65 -6.90 -10.58 -5.02
CA ILE A 65 -5.83 -11.59 -5.08
C ILE A 65 -4.44 -10.93 -5.02
N VAL A 66 -4.18 -9.90 -5.82
CA VAL A 66 -2.84 -9.34 -5.98
C VAL A 66 -2.46 -8.30 -4.92
N SER A 67 -3.46 -7.65 -4.31
CA SER A 67 -3.26 -6.58 -3.32
C SER A 67 -3.79 -6.98 -1.95
N ASN A 68 -5.10 -7.17 -1.81
CA ASN A 68 -5.73 -7.31 -0.49
C ASN A 68 -5.25 -8.57 0.25
N ALA A 69 -5.24 -9.73 -0.43
CA ALA A 69 -4.71 -10.97 0.17
C ALA A 69 -3.26 -10.81 0.63
N ARG A 70 -2.42 -10.12 -0.16
CA ARG A 70 -1.03 -9.85 0.19
C ARG A 70 -0.94 -8.95 1.42
N HIS A 71 -1.72 -7.88 1.49
CA HIS A 71 -1.75 -6.98 2.65
C HIS A 71 -2.22 -7.70 3.93
N TYR A 72 -3.25 -8.55 3.86
CA TYR A 72 -3.68 -9.36 5.00
C TYR A 72 -2.58 -10.30 5.51
N ILE A 73 -1.89 -11.01 4.60
CA ILE A 73 -0.79 -11.90 4.96
C ILE A 73 0.37 -11.10 5.58
N MET A 74 0.69 -9.93 5.02
CA MET A 74 1.73 -9.04 5.53
C MET A 74 1.44 -8.59 6.96
N VAL A 75 0.22 -8.09 7.22
CA VAL A 75 -0.21 -7.68 8.57
C VAL A 75 -0.20 -8.85 9.54
N ALA A 76 -0.72 -10.02 9.15
CA ALA A 76 -0.73 -11.20 10.01
C ALA A 76 0.70 -11.60 10.44
N ARG A 77 1.65 -11.59 9.51
CA ARG A 77 3.05 -11.88 9.80
C ARG A 77 3.67 -10.87 10.75
N VAL A 78 3.40 -9.57 10.56
CA VAL A 78 3.89 -8.53 11.46
C VAL A 78 3.30 -8.67 12.86
N LYS A 79 2.00 -8.97 12.98
CA LYS A 79 1.35 -9.22 14.27
C LYS A 79 1.98 -10.41 15.01
N ASN A 80 2.19 -11.53 14.33
CA ASN A 80 2.87 -12.68 14.94
C ASN A 80 4.28 -12.33 15.44
N VAL A 81 5.05 -11.57 14.66
CA VAL A 81 6.40 -11.14 15.06
C VAL A 81 6.35 -10.19 16.26
N ILE A 82 5.35 -9.30 16.35
CA ILE A 82 5.14 -8.43 17.51
C ILE A 82 4.82 -9.25 18.76
N GLU A 83 3.94 -10.25 18.65
CA GLU A 83 3.58 -11.16 19.74
C GLU A 83 4.79 -11.96 20.24
N GLU A 84 5.61 -12.49 19.34
CA GLU A 84 6.84 -13.23 19.67
C GLU A 84 7.95 -12.34 20.29
N ASN A 85 7.83 -11.01 20.16
CA ASN A 85 8.86 -10.05 20.58
C ASN A 85 8.28 -8.95 21.46
N GLU A 86 7.42 -9.31 22.42
CA GLU A 86 6.75 -8.36 23.31
C GLU A 86 7.75 -7.39 24.00
N GLY A 87 7.40 -6.10 24.01
CA GLY A 87 8.21 -5.04 24.61
C GLY A 87 9.47 -4.66 23.83
N LYS A 88 9.73 -5.26 22.65
CA LYS A 88 10.85 -4.88 21.78
C LYS A 88 10.43 -3.80 20.79
N ARG A 89 11.41 -3.00 20.35
CA ARG A 89 11.25 -2.10 19.20
C ARG A 89 11.56 -2.88 17.92
N ILE A 90 10.64 -2.85 16.97
CA ILE A 90 10.74 -3.61 15.72
C ILE A 90 10.77 -2.62 14.56
N LEU A 91 11.83 -2.69 13.75
CA LEU A 91 11.91 -1.96 12.48
C LEU A 91 11.29 -2.83 11.37
N CYS A 92 10.19 -2.36 10.79
CA CYS A 92 9.55 -3.03 9.66
C CYS A 92 10.01 -2.39 8.34
N ILE A 93 10.56 -3.20 7.43
CA ILE A 93 11.03 -2.75 6.10
C ILE A 93 10.15 -3.41 5.04
N HIS A 94 9.54 -2.60 4.17
CA HIS A 94 8.67 -3.06 3.10
C HIS A 94 8.61 -2.01 1.98
N GLY A 95 7.92 -2.33 0.87
CA GLY A 95 7.62 -1.34 -0.17
C GLY A 95 6.72 -0.23 0.36
N ALA A 96 6.97 1.02 -0.09
CA ALA A 96 6.27 2.21 0.39
C ALA A 96 4.75 2.16 0.13
N ASP A 97 4.33 1.49 -0.95
CA ASP A 97 2.92 1.29 -1.29
C ASP A 97 2.11 0.51 -0.24
N HIS A 98 2.76 -0.02 0.81
CA HIS A 98 2.11 -0.75 1.91
C HIS A 98 2.01 0.05 3.22
N ASN A 99 2.62 1.25 3.29
CA ASN A 99 2.64 2.06 4.51
C ASN A 99 1.23 2.34 5.04
N TYR A 100 0.34 2.86 4.19
CA TYR A 100 -1.02 3.22 4.57
C TYR A 100 -1.78 2.05 5.20
N TRP A 101 -1.59 0.84 4.66
CA TRP A 101 -2.26 -0.36 5.13
C TRP A 101 -1.72 -0.82 6.49
N TYR A 102 -0.40 -0.81 6.66
CA TYR A 102 0.19 -1.12 7.96
C TYR A 102 -0.22 -0.11 9.03
N TYR A 103 -0.17 1.18 8.71
CA TYR A 103 -0.61 2.22 9.63
C TYR A 103 -2.07 2.02 10.02
N ALA A 104 -2.97 1.84 9.05
CA ALA A 104 -4.39 1.61 9.31
C ALA A 104 -4.66 0.34 10.15
N ALA A 105 -3.92 -0.75 9.88
CA ALA A 105 -4.16 -2.04 10.53
C ALA A 105 -3.54 -2.16 11.94
N LEU A 106 -2.57 -1.30 12.28
CA LEU A 106 -1.81 -1.42 13.53
C LEU A 106 -1.99 -0.23 14.49
N LYS A 107 -2.37 0.96 14.01
CA LYS A 107 -2.43 2.18 14.85
C LYS A 107 -3.42 2.09 16.03
N ASP A 108 -4.47 1.28 15.88
CA ASP A 108 -5.55 1.13 16.87
C ASP A 108 -5.40 -0.15 17.72
N GLU A 109 -4.31 -0.90 17.54
CA GLU A 109 -4.02 -2.10 18.31
C GLU A 109 -3.52 -1.73 19.71
N LYS A 110 -4.19 -2.23 20.75
CA LYS A 110 -4.00 -1.79 22.15
C LYS A 110 -2.57 -1.89 22.69
N ASN A 111 -1.78 -2.83 22.17
CA ASN A 111 -0.44 -3.15 22.67
C ASN A 111 0.67 -2.75 21.68
N ILE A 112 0.36 -1.92 20.68
CA ILE A 112 1.29 -1.53 19.62
C ILE A 112 1.38 0.00 19.55
N GLU A 113 2.58 0.53 19.75
CA GLU A 113 2.88 1.93 19.42
C GLU A 113 3.43 2.00 17.99
N VAL A 114 2.64 2.51 17.05
CA VAL A 114 3.07 2.71 15.67
C VAL A 114 3.79 4.05 15.53
N ILE A 115 5.09 4.00 15.22
CA ILE A 115 5.88 5.19 14.90
C ILE A 115 5.93 5.34 13.38
N TYR A 116 5.07 6.22 12.86
CA TYR A 116 5.04 6.58 11.45
C TYR A 116 4.44 8.00 11.26
N PRO A 117 4.93 8.81 10.30
CA PRO A 117 6.12 8.62 9.47
C PRO A 117 7.42 8.52 10.29
N LEU A 118 8.41 7.80 9.77
CA LEU A 118 9.73 7.73 10.39
C LEU A 118 10.42 9.10 10.36
N ARG A 119 11.18 9.41 11.42
CA ARG A 119 11.98 10.63 11.52
C ARG A 119 13.45 10.29 11.23
N SER A 120 14.15 11.20 10.57
CA SER A 120 15.61 11.14 10.34
C SER A 120 16.38 11.41 11.64
#